data_AF-A0AA38KCM8-F1
#
_entry.id   AF-A0AA38KCM8-F1
#
_cell.length_a   1.000
_cell.length_b   1.000
_cell.length_c   1.000
_cell.angle_alpha   90.00
_cell.angle_beta   90.00
_cell.angle_gamma   90.00
#
_symmetry.space_group_name_H-M   'P 1'
#
loop_
_entity.id
_entity.type
_entity.pdbx_description
1 polymer ?
#
loop_
_entity_poly.entity_id
_entity_poly.type
_entity_poly.pdbx_seq_one_letter_code
_entity_poly.pdbx_strand_id
1 'polypeptide(L)'
;MGRLRRSRVHNARRDVHRAARTRARAKDLDQIQLIDLDPKNRAALEAQPLDFEKPGLAQHYCVECAKYFETDVALRSHWRSKIHKRRVKQLREPAYTIEEAERAAGLGREGKRPTATVAMDIAT
;
A
#
# COMPACT_ATOMS: atom_id res chain seq x y z
N MET A 1 -14.24 3.78 50.42
CA MET A 1 -14.48 4.32 49.05
C MET A 1 -13.61 3.55 48.06
N GLY A 2 -14.14 2.45 47.50
CA GLY A 2 -13.40 1.60 46.57
C GLY A 2 -13.20 2.23 45.19
N ARG A 3 -12.20 1.77 44.44
CA ARG A 3 -11.96 2.22 43.06
C ARG A 3 -13.14 1.83 42.16
N LEU A 4 -14.02 2.78 41.88
CA LEU A 4 -15.07 2.63 40.88
C LEU A 4 -14.44 2.58 39.49
N ARG A 5 -14.67 1.48 38.77
CA ARG A 5 -14.19 1.30 37.40
C ARG A 5 -14.93 2.26 36.47
N ARG A 6 -14.18 3.06 35.69
CA ARG A 6 -14.75 3.91 34.63
C ARG A 6 -15.48 3.05 33.59
N SER A 7 -16.62 3.53 33.10
CA SER A 7 -17.33 2.88 31.99
C SER A 7 -16.50 2.97 30.69
N ARG A 8 -16.71 2.02 29.76
CA ARG A 8 -16.08 2.00 28.41
C ARG A 8 -14.54 1.97 28.36
N VAL A 9 -13.86 1.37 29.35
CA VAL A 9 -12.40 1.19 29.34
C VAL A 9 -11.89 0.05 28.44
N HIS A 10 -12.70 -0.45 27.50
CA HIS A 10 -12.28 -1.53 26.61
C HIS A 10 -11.47 -0.98 25.43
N ASN A 11 -10.28 -1.51 25.19
CA ASN A 11 -9.35 -1.00 24.17
C ASN A 11 -9.61 -1.56 22.76
N ALA A 12 -10.84 -2.00 22.46
CA ALA A 12 -11.24 -2.57 21.18
C ALA A 12 -10.28 -3.64 20.58
N ARG A 13 -9.52 -4.37 21.43
CA ARG A 13 -8.49 -5.34 20.98
C ARG A 13 -9.03 -6.38 20.01
N ARG A 14 -10.27 -6.81 20.23
CA ARG A 14 -10.98 -7.77 19.37
C ARG A 14 -11.16 -7.22 17.95
N ASP A 15 -11.50 -5.94 17.81
CA ASP A 15 -11.78 -5.33 16.52
C ASP A 15 -10.49 -5.04 15.75
N VAL A 16 -9.44 -4.60 16.46
CA VAL A 16 -8.09 -4.47 15.89
C VAL A 16 -7.60 -5.82 15.35
N HIS A 17 -7.72 -6.89 16.15
CA HIS A 17 -7.33 -8.23 15.71
C HIS A 17 -8.18 -8.73 14.54
N ARG A 18 -9.48 -8.41 14.47
CA ARG A 18 -10.34 -8.78 13.34
C ARG A 18 -9.94 -8.06 12.05
N ALA A 19 -9.60 -6.77 12.14
CA ALA A 19 -9.18 -5.97 10.99
C ALA A 19 -7.81 -6.40 10.43
N ALA A 20 -6.90 -6.88 11.30
CA ALA A 20 -5.58 -7.35 10.91
C ALA A 20 -5.57 -8.75 10.25
N ARG A 21 -6.71 -9.43 10.14
CA ARG A 21 -6.78 -10.79 9.54
C ARG A 21 -6.54 -10.71 8.03
N THR A 22 -5.88 -11.73 7.49
CA THR A 22 -5.59 -11.87 6.05
C THR A 22 -6.84 -11.77 5.18
N ARG A 23 -7.96 -12.38 5.59
CA ARG A 23 -9.24 -12.33 4.86
C ARG A 23 -9.86 -10.93 4.73
N ALA A 24 -9.45 -9.96 5.56
CA ALA A 24 -9.97 -8.60 5.56
C ALA A 24 -8.93 -7.58 5.03
N ARG A 25 -7.78 -8.06 4.55
CA ARG A 25 -6.69 -7.23 4.08
C ARG A 25 -7.07 -6.58 2.74
N ALA A 26 -6.83 -5.28 2.64
CA ALA A 26 -6.97 -4.52 1.40
C ALA A 26 -5.65 -4.55 0.59
N LYS A 27 -5.68 -4.02 -0.64
CA LYS A 27 -4.47 -3.83 -1.44
C LYS A 27 -3.45 -2.98 -0.69
N ASP A 28 -2.20 -3.42 -0.72
CA ASP A 28 -1.09 -2.71 -0.10
C ASP A 28 -0.68 -1.47 -0.94
N LEU A 29 0.07 -0.55 -0.33
CA LEU A 29 0.46 0.72 -0.97
C LEU A 29 1.43 0.54 -2.14
N ASP A 30 2.38 -0.36 -1.98
CA ASP A 30 3.36 -0.77 -2.97
C ASP A 30 2.70 -1.38 -4.20
N GLN A 31 1.69 -2.25 -4.02
CA GLN A 31 0.92 -2.83 -5.12
C GLN A 31 0.20 -1.76 -5.93
N ILE A 32 -0.41 -0.77 -5.26
CA ILE A 32 -1.10 0.32 -5.95
C ILE A 32 -0.11 1.19 -6.71
N GLN A 33 1.06 1.48 -6.11
CA GLN A 33 2.06 2.34 -6.71
C GLN A 33 2.76 1.69 -7.92
N LEU A 34 3.06 0.40 -7.84
CA LEU A 34 3.80 -0.33 -8.87
C LEU A 34 2.90 -0.86 -10.00
N ILE A 35 1.62 -1.15 -9.73
CA ILE A 35 0.73 -1.80 -10.69
C ILE A 35 -0.42 -0.88 -11.09
N ASP A 36 -1.21 -0.41 -10.13
CA ASP A 36 -2.48 0.27 -10.42
C ASP A 36 -2.27 1.71 -10.96
N LEU A 37 -1.18 2.39 -10.58
CA LEU A 37 -0.84 3.73 -11.07
C LEU A 37 -0.24 3.75 -12.48
N ASP A 38 0.21 2.60 -13.01
CA ASP A 38 0.70 2.53 -14.38
C ASP A 38 -0.38 2.97 -15.36
N PRO A 39 -0.08 3.84 -16.35
CA PRO A 39 -1.09 4.47 -17.20
C PRO A 39 -1.93 3.45 -17.98
N LYS A 40 -1.34 2.28 -18.32
CA LYS A 40 -2.03 1.18 -18.99
C LYS A 40 -3.09 0.54 -18.09
N ASN A 41 -2.72 0.24 -16.85
CA ASN A 41 -3.60 -0.41 -15.88
C ASN A 41 -4.64 0.58 -15.36
N ARG A 42 -4.26 1.83 -15.14
CA ARG A 42 -5.15 2.90 -14.72
C ARG A 42 -6.31 3.08 -15.70
N ALA A 43 -6.03 3.15 -17.00
CA ALA A 43 -7.07 3.27 -18.02
C ALA A 43 -8.04 2.07 -17.99
N ALA A 44 -7.51 0.85 -17.85
CA ALA A 44 -8.33 -0.35 -17.74
C ALA A 44 -9.16 -0.40 -16.45
N LEU A 45 -8.64 0.10 -15.33
CA LEU A 45 -9.31 0.14 -14.04
C LEU A 45 -10.39 1.23 -13.97
N GLU A 46 -10.21 2.34 -14.67
CA GLU A 46 -11.21 3.40 -14.80
C GLU A 46 -12.32 3.00 -15.80
N ALA A 47 -11.98 2.27 -16.86
CA ALA A 47 -12.92 1.75 -17.86
C ALA A 47 -13.26 0.26 -17.67
N GLN A 48 -13.67 -0.12 -16.46
CA GLN A 48 -14.06 -1.50 -16.17
C GLN A 48 -15.40 -1.88 -16.83
N PRO A 49 -15.56 -3.15 -17.27
CA PRO A 49 -16.85 -3.66 -17.68
C PRO A 49 -17.82 -3.70 -16.49
N LEU A 50 -19.11 -3.69 -16.79
CA LEU A 50 -20.17 -3.82 -15.80
C LEU A 50 -20.02 -5.14 -15.03
N ASP A 51 -19.89 -5.04 -13.71
CA ASP A 51 -19.75 -6.19 -12.82
C ASP A 51 -20.80 -6.10 -11.70
N PHE A 52 -21.73 -7.07 -11.68
CA PHE A 52 -22.89 -7.07 -10.79
C PHE A 52 -22.56 -7.40 -9.33
N GLU A 53 -21.41 -8.03 -9.06
CA GLU A 53 -21.00 -8.39 -7.70
C GLU A 53 -20.41 -7.20 -6.94
N LYS A 54 -20.00 -6.15 -7.68
CA LYS A 54 -19.33 -4.98 -7.12
C LYS A 54 -20.31 -3.82 -6.90
N PRO A 55 -20.08 -2.99 -5.87
CA PRO A 55 -20.83 -1.75 -5.68
C PRO A 55 -20.76 -0.86 -6.92
N GLY A 56 -21.89 -0.24 -7.29
CA GLY A 56 -21.96 0.70 -8.41
C GLY A 56 -21.60 0.08 -9.77
N LEU A 57 -21.83 -1.23 -9.94
CA LEU A 57 -21.53 -1.97 -11.17
C LEU A 57 -20.06 -1.85 -11.60
N ALA A 58 -19.15 -1.68 -10.64
CA ALA A 58 -17.73 -1.39 -10.80
C ALA A 58 -17.37 -0.07 -11.51
N GLN A 59 -18.36 0.77 -11.85
CA GLN A 59 -18.11 2.01 -12.61
C GLN A 59 -17.46 3.10 -11.76
N HIS A 60 -17.85 3.22 -10.49
CA HIS A 60 -17.36 4.30 -9.61
C HIS A 60 -16.17 3.81 -8.77
N TYR A 61 -15.00 3.69 -9.40
CA TYR A 61 -13.78 3.18 -8.77
C TYR A 61 -12.75 4.27 -8.48
N CYS A 62 -12.16 4.23 -7.28
CA CYS A 62 -11.00 5.05 -6.93
C CYS A 62 -9.74 4.18 -6.92
N VAL A 63 -8.83 4.43 -7.88
CA VAL A 63 -7.57 3.70 -8.08
C VAL A 63 -6.67 3.79 -6.84
N GLU A 64 -6.45 5.01 -6.34
CA GLU A 64 -5.50 5.28 -5.26
C GLU A 64 -5.89 4.66 -3.90
N CYS A 65 -7.19 4.55 -3.64
CA CYS A 65 -7.74 3.93 -2.44
C CYS A 65 -8.19 2.48 -2.66
N ALA A 66 -8.09 1.96 -3.89
CA ALA A 66 -8.57 0.65 -4.30
C ALA A 66 -10.00 0.32 -3.83
N LYS A 67 -10.93 1.28 -3.97
CA LYS A 67 -12.29 1.17 -3.41
C LYS A 67 -13.36 1.49 -4.45
N TYR A 68 -14.41 0.66 -4.47
CA TYR A 68 -15.63 0.87 -5.25
C TYR A 68 -16.66 1.68 -4.45
N PHE A 69 -17.40 2.52 -5.16
CA PHE A 69 -18.49 3.32 -4.64
C PHE A 69 -19.78 3.00 -5.38
N GLU A 70 -20.90 3.32 -4.75
CA GLU A 70 -22.24 3.09 -5.31
C GLU A 70 -22.65 4.12 -6.38
N THR A 71 -22.19 5.37 -6.24
CA THR A 71 -22.58 6.50 -7.09
C THR A 71 -21.42 7.45 -7.36
N ASP A 72 -21.52 8.26 -8.42
CA ASP A 72 -20.56 9.32 -8.74
C ASP A 72 -20.44 10.38 -7.64
N VAL A 73 -21.55 10.70 -6.97
CA VAL A 73 -21.55 11.70 -5.89
C VAL A 73 -20.72 11.19 -4.71
N ALA A 74 -20.83 9.90 -4.38
CA ALA A 74 -20.01 9.27 -3.36
C ALA A 74 -18.51 9.30 -3.73
N LEU A 75 -18.17 9.00 -4.98
CA LEU A 75 -16.78 9.08 -5.47
C LEU A 75 -16.21 10.51 -5.39
N ARG A 76 -16.98 11.52 -5.83
CA ARG A 76 -16.57 12.93 -5.77
C ARG A 76 -16.40 13.44 -4.34
N SER A 77 -17.28 13.03 -3.42
CA SER A 77 -17.16 13.38 -2.01
C SER A 77 -15.95 12.69 -1.35
N HIS A 78 -15.65 11.45 -1.76
CA HIS A 78 -14.46 10.73 -1.33
C HIS A 78 -13.17 11.47 -1.71
N TRP A 79 -13.04 11.98 -2.95
CA TRP A 79 -11.86 12.74 -3.38
C TRP A 79 -11.59 13.98 -2.52
N ARG A 80 -12.64 14.63 -2.02
CA ARG A 80 -12.52 15.81 -1.15
C ARG A 80 -12.15 15.46 0.29
N SER A 81 -12.38 14.21 0.70
CA SER A 81 -12.15 13.73 2.07
C SER A 81 -10.68 13.73 2.47
N LYS A 82 -10.41 13.83 3.78
CA LYS A 82 -9.05 13.78 4.33
C LYS A 82 -8.37 12.42 4.10
N ILE A 83 -9.15 11.34 4.03
CA ILE A 83 -8.66 9.97 3.85
C ILE A 83 -7.96 9.85 2.49
N HIS A 84 -8.64 10.29 1.44
CA HIS A 84 -8.11 10.28 0.08
C HIS A 84 -6.86 11.16 -0.05
N LYS A 85 -6.93 12.40 0.44
CA LYS A 85 -5.78 13.34 0.41
C LYS A 85 -4.55 12.77 1.14
N ARG A 86 -4.77 12.07 2.26
CA ARG A 86 -3.68 11.37 2.97
C ARG A 86 -3.10 10.23 2.13
N ARG A 87 -3.94 9.47 1.43
CA ARG A 87 -3.50 8.37 0.56
C ARG A 87 -2.67 8.88 -0.62
N VAL A 88 -3.13 9.92 -1.30
CA VAL A 88 -2.37 10.60 -2.36
C VAL A 88 -1.01 11.06 -1.86
N LYS A 89 -0.95 11.64 -0.65
CA LYS A 89 0.33 12.06 -0.06
C LYS A 89 1.27 10.88 0.16
N GLN A 90 0.77 9.75 0.64
CA GLN A 90 1.57 8.52 0.82
C GLN A 90 2.07 7.95 -0.51
N LEU A 91 1.24 7.94 -1.55
CA LEU A 91 1.60 7.42 -2.88
C LEU A 91 2.62 8.29 -3.63
N ARG A 92 2.85 9.53 -3.19
CA ARG A 92 3.91 10.39 -3.74
C ARG A 92 5.30 9.98 -3.25
N GLU A 93 5.38 9.36 -2.09
CA GLU A 93 6.63 8.82 -1.57
C GLU A 93 6.91 7.47 -2.29
N PRO A 94 8.17 7.14 -2.62
CA PRO A 94 8.49 5.84 -3.21
C PRO A 94 8.10 4.72 -2.24
N ALA A 95 7.47 3.67 -2.76
CA ALA A 95 7.12 2.50 -1.96
C ALA A 95 8.40 1.84 -1.42
N TYR A 96 8.36 1.47 -0.13
CA TYR A 96 9.44 0.72 0.49
C TYR A 96 9.55 -0.67 -0.12
N THR A 97 10.73 -1.03 -0.63
CA THR A 97 10.96 -2.31 -1.29
C THR A 97 11.84 -3.25 -0.46
N ILE A 98 11.77 -4.55 -0.77
CA ILE A 98 12.61 -5.56 -0.13
C ILE A 98 14.10 -5.26 -0.37
N GLU A 99 14.46 -4.77 -1.57
CA GLU A 99 15.84 -4.42 -1.90
C GLU A 99 16.39 -3.31 -1.01
N GLU A 100 15.56 -2.33 -0.64
CA GLU A 100 15.93 -1.28 0.31
C GLU A 100 16.14 -1.85 1.72
N ALA A 101 15.31 -2.81 2.13
CA ALA A 101 15.46 -3.52 3.40
C ALA A 101 16.78 -4.31 3.45
N GLU A 102 17.08 -5.07 2.40
CA GLU A 102 18.30 -5.85 2.28
C GLU A 102 19.55 -4.95 2.23
N ARG A 103 19.48 -3.83 1.52
CA ARG A 103 20.55 -2.81 1.49
C ARG A 103 20.81 -2.24 2.88
N ALA A 104 19.76 -1.88 3.61
CA ALA A 104 19.89 -1.38 4.99
C ALA A 104 20.44 -2.45 5.96
N ALA A 105 20.14 -3.72 5.72
CA ALA A 105 20.68 -4.86 6.47
C ALA A 105 22.12 -5.24 6.09
N GLY A 106 22.73 -4.57 5.11
CA GLY A 106 24.09 -4.89 4.62
C GLY A 106 24.17 -6.12 3.71
N LEU A 107 23.02 -6.66 3.29
CA LEU A 107 22.89 -7.77 2.33
C LEU A 107 22.68 -7.29 0.89
N GLY A 108 22.76 -5.97 0.66
CA GLY A 108 22.52 -5.38 -0.64
C GLY A 108 23.40 -5.98 -1.73
N ARG A 109 22.78 -6.42 -2.83
CA ARG A 109 23.44 -6.77 -4.09
C ARG A 109 24.04 -5.54 -4.77
N GLU A 110 24.83 -4.75 -4.05
CA GLU A 110 25.66 -3.74 -4.69
C GLU A 110 26.72 -4.50 -5.47
N GLY A 111 26.71 -4.38 -6.80
CA GLY A 111 27.66 -4.99 -7.72
C GLY A 111 29.13 -4.56 -7.53
N LYS A 112 29.50 -4.09 -6.35
CA LYS A 112 30.87 -3.98 -5.88
C LYS A 112 31.35 -5.39 -5.57
N ARG A 113 31.61 -6.18 -6.61
CA ARG A 113 32.63 -7.22 -6.49
C ARG A 113 33.86 -6.50 -5.92
N PRO A 114 34.45 -6.93 -4.80
CA PRO A 114 35.82 -6.53 -4.53
C PRO A 114 36.61 -7.04 -5.73
N THR A 115 37.13 -6.13 -6.55
CA THR A 115 38.14 -6.49 -7.55
C THR A 115 39.25 -7.16 -6.76
N ALA A 116 39.41 -8.47 -6.91
CA ALA A 116 40.56 -9.15 -6.35
C ALA A 116 41.78 -8.44 -6.92
N THR A 117 42.50 -7.71 -6.07
CA THR A 117 43.81 -7.15 -6.40
C THR A 117 44.70 -8.34 -6.67
N VAL A 118 44.85 -8.72 -7.94
CA VAL A 118 45.89 -9.65 -8.35
C VAL A 118 47.20 -8.89 -8.15
N ALA A 119 47.81 -9.10 -6.99
CA ALA A 119 49.22 -8.82 -6.80
C ALA A 119 49.97 -9.74 -7.77
N MET A 120 50.40 -9.20 -8.91
CA MET A 120 51.46 -9.82 -9.68
C MET A 120 52.76 -9.46 -8.98
N ASP A 121 53.20 -10.39 -8.13
CA ASP A 121 54.51 -10.36 -7.51
C ASP A 121 55.60 -10.35 -8.60
N ILE A 122 56.59 -9.50 -8.39
CA ILE A 122 57.81 -9.32 -9.19
C ILE A 122 58.78 -10.47 -8.88
N ALA A 123 59.26 -11.17 -9.91
CA ALA A 123 60.52 -11.94 -9.99
C ALA A 123 60.61 -12.51 -11.43
N THR A 124 61.67 -12.39 -12.25
CA THR A 124 63.10 -12.09 -12.10
C THR A 124 63.58 -11.44 -13.40
#